data_AF-A0A9E3X6A5-F1
#
_entry.id   AF-A0A9E3X6A5-F1
#
_cell.length_a   1.000
_cell.length_b   1.000
_cell.length_c   1.000
_cell.angle_alpha   90.00
_cell.angle_beta   90.00
_cell.angle_gamma   90.00
#
_symmetry.space_group_name_H-M   'P 1'
#
loop_
_entity.id
_entity.type
_entity.pdbx_description
1 polymer ?
#
loop_
_entity_poly.entity_id
_entity_poly.type
_entity_poly.pdbx_seq_one_letter_code
_entity_poly.pdbx_strand_id
1 'polypeptide(L)' 'MTEFTTEELKRDLADTQEDIKRCERALQYGVSFYSVGGVQARLDTNKRIAAKISLELMARGEYE' A
#
# COMPACT_ATOMS: atom_id res chain seq x y z
N MET A 1 -1.29 -19.11 12.45
CA MET A 1 -1.24 -18.05 11.43
C MET A 1 -2.53 -17.26 11.58
N THR A 2 -2.46 -15.94 11.70
CA THR A 2 -3.66 -15.11 11.65
C THR A 2 -4.18 -15.17 10.21
N GLU A 3 -5.26 -15.89 9.97
CA GLU A 3 -5.91 -15.91 8.66
C GLU A 3 -6.66 -14.60 8.49
N PHE A 4 -6.11 -13.69 7.68
CA PHE A 4 -6.83 -12.50 7.25
C PHE A 4 -7.91 -12.90 6.26
N THR A 5 -9.11 -12.34 6.42
CA THR A 5 -10.20 -12.55 5.47
C THR A 5 -9.90 -11.86 4.14
N THR A 6 -10.50 -12.35 3.05
CA THR A 6 -10.39 -11.71 1.74
C THR A 6 -10.85 -10.24 1.77
N GLU A 7 -11.92 -9.95 2.52
CA GLU A 7 -12.44 -8.58 2.66
C GLU A 7 -11.49 -7.65 3.41
N GLU A 8 -10.79 -8.15 4.43
CA GLU A 8 -9.71 -7.39 5.08
C GLU A 8 -8.57 -7.10 4.11
N LEU A 9 -8.13 -8.09 3.33
CA LEU A 9 -7.08 -7.88 2.33
C LEU A 9 -7.50 -6.88 1.25
N LYS A 10 -8.75 -6.91 0.78
CA LYS A 10 -9.27 -5.93 -0.19
C LYS A 10 -9.28 -4.51 0.38
N ARG A 11 -9.71 -4.34 1.64
CA ARG A 11 -9.66 -3.04 2.34
C ARG A 11 -8.23 -2.55 2.53
N ASP A 12 -7.34 -3.41 3.02
CA ASP A 12 -5.93 -3.07 3.22
C ASP A 12 -5.25 -2.69 1.89
N LEU A 13 -5.61 -3.35 0.79
CA LEU A 13 -5.12 -2.99 -0.55
C LEU A 13 -5.59 -1.59 -0.96
N ALA A 14 -6.88 -1.29 -0.78
CA ALA A 14 -7.45 0.01 -1.11
C ALA A 14 -6.80 1.15 -0.30
N ASP A 15 -6.67 0.97 1.02
CA ASP A 15 -6.03 1.94 1.90
C ASP A 15 -4.55 2.13 1.53
N THR A 16 -3.84 1.04 1.24
CA THR A 16 -2.44 1.09 0.80
C THR A 16 -2.29 1.84 -0.53
N GLN A 17 -3.22 1.67 -1.47
CA GLN A 17 -3.23 2.39 -2.75
C GLN A 17 -3.49 3.89 -2.56
N GLU A 18 -4.39 4.28 -1.65
CA GLU A 18 -4.58 5.68 -1.30
C GLU A 18 -3.30 6.31 -0.72
N ASP A 19 -2.62 5.59 0.16
CA ASP A 19 -1.37 6.07 0.75
C ASP A 19 -0.23 6.21 -0.29
N ILE A 20 -0.17 5.32 -1.29
CA ILE A 20 0.74 5.47 -2.44
C ILE A 20 0.45 6.78 -3.17
N LYS A 21 -0.82 7.05 -3.52
CA LYS A 21 -1.23 8.28 -4.21
C LYS A 21 -0.88 9.53 -3.38
N ARG A 22 -1.08 9.48 -2.07
CA ARG A 22 -0.71 10.58 -1.15
C ARG A 22 0.79 10.85 -1.16
N CYS A 23 1.62 9.81 -1.09
CA CYS A 23 3.07 9.95 -1.15
C CYS A 23 3.56 10.48 -2.51
N GLU A 24 3.01 9.97 -3.61
CA GLU A 24 3.33 10.45 -4.96
C GLU A 24 2.97 11.94 -5.12
N ARG A 25 1.78 12.34 -4.63
CA ARG A 25 1.36 13.73 -4.64
C ARG A 25 2.23 14.62 -3.76
N ALA A 26 2.63 14.16 -2.57
CA ALA A 26 3.53 14.89 -1.70
C ALA A 26 4.89 15.14 -2.37
N LEU A 27 5.48 14.12 -3.00
CA LEU A 27 6.73 14.25 -3.75
C LEU A 27 6.59 15.22 -4.93
N GLN A 28 5.46 15.19 -5.64
CA GLN A 28 5.18 16.16 -6.71
C GLN A 28 5.16 17.62 -6.21
N TYR A 29 4.71 17.86 -4.98
CA TYR A 29 4.76 19.18 -4.34
C TYR A 29 6.11 19.49 -3.64
N GLY A 30 7.13 18.65 -3.82
CA GLY A 30 8.45 18.83 -3.22
C GLY A 30 8.55 18.43 -1.75
N VAL A 31 7.51 17.81 -1.18
CA VAL A 31 7.53 17.30 0.20
C VAL A 31 8.29 15.99 0.23
N SER A 32 9.50 16.02 0.80
CA SER A 32 10.39 14.85 0.85
C SER A 32 10.39 14.12 2.21
N PHE A 33 9.90 14.77 3.27
CA PHE A 33 9.85 14.21 4.63
C PHE A 33 8.52 14.50 5.33
N TYR A 34 8.03 13.49 6.05
CA TYR A 34 7.02 13.64 7.10
C TYR A 34 7.71 13.64 8.48
N SER A 35 6.95 13.93 9.55
CA SER A 35 7.44 13.89 10.93
C SER A 35 8.02 12.52 11.35
N VAL A 36 7.65 11.44 10.64
CA VAL A 36 8.00 10.05 10.95
C VAL A 36 8.96 9.41 9.95
N GLY A 37 9.47 10.15 8.96
CA GLY A 37 10.46 9.63 7.99
C GLY A 37 10.33 10.18 6.57
N GLY A 38 11.17 9.67 5.67
CA GLY A 38 11.20 10.08 4.26
C GLY A 38 9.98 9.59 3.47
N VAL A 39 9.37 10.48 2.68
CA VAL A 39 8.18 10.19 1.86
C VAL A 39 8.50 9.10 0.82
N GLN A 40 9.69 9.13 0.22
CA GLN A 40 10.12 8.10 -0.74
C GLN A 40 10.23 6.71 -0.10
N ALA A 41 10.80 6.61 1.11
CA ALA A 41 10.92 5.34 1.81
C ALA A 41 9.54 4.75 2.16
N ARG A 42 8.58 5.62 2.52
CA ARG A 42 7.19 5.21 2.77
C ARG A 42 6.50 4.75 1.48
N LEU A 43 6.68 5.48 0.38
CA LEU A 43 6.17 5.10 -0.93
C LEU A 43 6.67 3.71 -1.34
N ASP A 44 7.97 3.46 -1.22
CA ASP A 44 8.58 2.17 -1.58
C ASP A 44 8.04 1.03 -0.71
N THR A 45 7.83 1.30 0.58
CA THR A 45 7.25 0.34 1.53
C THR A 45 5.81 -0.01 1.15
N ASN A 46 4.99 1.01 0.91
CA ASN A 46 3.58 0.82 0.54
C ASN A 46 3.45 0.09 -0.80
N LYS A 47 4.30 0.37 -1.78
CA LYS A 47 4.34 -0.38 -3.06
C LYS A 47 4.62 -1.87 -2.84
N ARG A 48 5.55 -2.23 -1.94
CA ARG A 48 5.83 -3.63 -1.59
C ARG A 48 4.67 -4.29 -0.85
N ILE A 49 3.99 -3.57 0.05
CA ILE A 49 2.81 -4.07 0.77
C ILE A 49 1.69 -4.34 -0.23
N ALA A 50 1.36 -3.38 -1.10
CA ALA A 50 0.33 -3.54 -2.13
C ALA A 50 0.61 -4.75 -3.03
N ALA A 51 1.86 -4.95 -3.44
CA ALA A 51 2.26 -6.12 -4.24
C ALA A 51 2.03 -7.45 -3.48
N LYS A 52 2.39 -7.52 -2.19
CA LYS A 52 2.16 -8.72 -1.37
C LYS A 52 0.68 -9.03 -1.20
N ILE A 53 -0.14 -8.02 -0.90
CA ILE A 53 -1.59 -8.19 -0.75
C ILE A 53 -2.21 -8.64 -2.08
N SER A 54 -1.78 -8.02 -3.19
CA SER A 54 -2.24 -8.39 -4.53
C SER A 54 -1.93 -9.86 -4.86
N LEU A 55 -0.72 -10.32 -4.55
CA LEU A 55 -0.33 -11.72 -4.74
C LEU A 55 -1.18 -12.70 -3.92
N GLU A 56 -1.48 -12.35 -2.65
CA GLU A 56 -2.34 -13.17 -1.81
C GLU A 56 -3.78 -13.22 -2.34
N LEU A 57 -4.34 -12.09 -2.77
CA LEU A 57 -5.66 -12.04 -3.40
C LEU A 57 -5.70 -12.85 -4.71
N MET A 58 -4.65 -12.78 -5.53
CA MET A 58 -4.52 -13.61 -6.74
C MET A 58 -4.52 -15.10 -6.40
N ALA A 59 -3.75 -15.50 -5.38
CA ALA A 59 -3.70 -16.90 -4.93
C ALA A 59 -5.06 -17.42 -4.44
N ARG A 60 -5.94 -16.51 -3.98
CA ARG A 60 -7.31 -16.81 -3.56
C ARG A 60 -8.34 -16.75 -4.70
N GLY A 61 -7.94 -16.32 -5.90
CA GLY A 61 -8.87 -16.11 -7.03
C GLY A 61 -9.73 -14.85 -6.90
N GLU A 62 -9.28 -13.88 -6.11
CA GLU A 62 -10.04 -12.69 -5.67
C GLU A 62 -9.41 -11.38 -6.16
N TYR A 63 -8.52 -11.46 -7.15
CA TYR A 63 -7.86 -10.32 -7.78
C TYR A 63 -8.41 -10.16 -9.19
N GLU A 64 -9.23 -9.12 -9.40
CA GLU A 64 -9.84 -8.75 -10.69
C GLU A 64 -9.06 -7.64 -11.40
#